data_AF-A0A1K1PSK0-F1
#
_entry.id   AF-A0A1K1PSK0-F1
#
_cell.length_a   1.000
_cell.length_b   1.000
_cell.length_c   1.000
_cell.angle_alpha   90.00
_cell.angle_beta   90.00
_cell.angle_gamma   90.00
#
_symmetry.space_group_name_H-M   'P 1'
#
loop_
_entity.id
_entity.type
_entity.pdbx_description
1 polymer ?
#
loop_
_entity_poly.entity_id
_entity_poly.type
_entity_poly.pdbx_seq_one_letter_code
_entity_poly.pdbx_strand_id
1 'polypeptide(L)'
;MRADELVTLVAHVFAAHGFPEVRARMAAEALCHGDLTGSPETGVADLTRVHLPLLKDGLVVPHAEPLMIADRGAAALVDYRRASGLWAVGDAMDRAVTRAGRFGVGLVSMRGVGPFGRAGHHAARALPHAMIGLVLAAGGEPGQPMNPLGMAAPGGAYPEFVFDMDRPGPEAAGLSLLVEVLAGVLSGVADHEHDTGLLVLAIAPTTLRSPDGFYRAASALFGSMLGWEGGAPIRYPGWREAQHLEQCRALGVPLAGPVRRELDALAASLGLPPLTSVG
;
A
#
# COMPACT_ATOMS: atom_id res chain seq x y z
N MET A 1 20.00 10.78 -0.70
CA MET A 1 20.03 9.84 0.44
C MET A 1 19.71 8.45 -0.05
N ARG A 2 20.19 7.39 0.60
CA ARG A 2 19.84 6.03 0.17
C ARG A 2 18.40 5.70 0.57
N ALA A 3 17.73 4.85 -0.20
CA ALA A 3 16.38 4.39 0.09
C ALA A 3 16.26 3.77 1.48
N ASP A 4 17.20 2.89 1.86
CA ASP A 4 17.17 2.23 3.16
C ASP A 4 17.41 3.19 4.33
N GLU A 5 18.22 4.24 4.14
CA GLU A 5 18.44 5.29 5.14
C GLU A 5 17.15 6.07 5.39
N LEU A 6 16.42 6.41 4.31
CA LEU A 6 15.13 7.09 4.41
C LEU A 6 14.12 6.25 5.19
N VAL A 7 13.92 4.99 4.80
CA VAL A 7 12.97 4.09 5.48
C VAL A 7 13.36 3.89 6.95
N THR A 8 14.65 3.75 7.24
CA THR A 8 15.15 3.58 8.61
C THR A 8 14.89 4.82 9.47
N LEU A 9 15.13 6.02 8.94
CA LEU A 9 14.81 7.26 9.64
C LEU A 9 13.30 7.34 9.94
N VAL A 10 12.46 7.13 8.94
CA VAL A 10 10.99 7.21 9.09
C VAL A 10 10.49 6.15 10.09
N ALA A 11 11.07 4.94 10.09
CA ALA A 11 10.75 3.90 11.06
C ALA A 11 11.11 4.34 12.50
N HIS A 12 12.28 4.96 12.70
CA HIS A 12 12.63 5.51 14.01
C HIS A 12 11.69 6.63 14.46
N VAL A 13 11.24 7.48 13.52
CA VAL A 13 10.23 8.50 13.82
C VAL A 13 8.93 7.85 14.29
N PHE A 14 8.40 6.86 13.59
CA PHE A 14 7.19 6.15 14.03
C PHE A 14 7.37 5.43 15.37
N ALA A 15 8.51 4.77 15.58
CA ALA A 15 8.83 4.11 16.85
C ALA A 15 8.88 5.10 18.03
N ALA A 16 9.48 6.28 17.83
CA ALA A 16 9.48 7.36 18.82
C ALA A 16 8.07 7.90 19.13
N HIS A 17 7.10 7.69 18.23
CA HIS A 17 5.69 8.00 18.43
C HIS A 17 4.86 6.78 18.89
N GLY A 18 5.52 5.74 19.42
CA GLY A 18 4.89 4.64 20.13
C GLY A 18 4.48 3.44 19.28
N PHE A 19 4.88 3.38 18.01
CA PHE A 19 4.67 2.18 17.19
C PHE A 19 5.58 1.05 17.68
N PRO A 20 5.09 -0.20 17.76
CA PRO A 20 5.97 -1.37 17.84
C PRO A 20 6.92 -1.41 16.64
N GLU A 21 8.19 -1.83 16.85
CA GLU A 21 9.26 -1.75 15.84
C GLU A 21 8.87 -2.33 14.47
N VAL A 22 8.25 -3.53 14.46
CA VAL A 22 7.81 -4.19 13.23
C VAL A 22 6.77 -3.35 12.48
N ARG A 23 5.79 -2.80 13.20
CA ARG A 23 4.74 -1.93 12.62
C ARG A 23 5.30 -0.58 12.19
N ALA A 24 6.29 -0.04 12.92
CA ALA A 24 7.00 1.17 12.55
C ALA A 24 7.75 0.99 11.22
N ARG A 25 8.41 -0.16 11.05
CA ARG A 25 9.10 -0.50 9.80
C ARG A 25 8.11 -0.65 8.63
N MET A 26 7.03 -1.40 8.81
CA MET A 26 5.98 -1.53 7.79
C MET A 26 5.40 -0.17 7.40
N ALA A 27 5.11 0.67 8.38
CA ALA A 27 4.55 2.00 8.11
C ALA A 27 5.53 2.89 7.34
N ALA A 28 6.82 2.84 7.69
CA ALA A 28 7.86 3.56 6.97
C ALA A 28 8.03 3.07 5.53
N GLU A 29 8.01 1.75 5.30
CA GLU A 29 8.08 1.18 3.96
C GLU A 29 6.91 1.62 3.08
N ALA A 30 5.69 1.61 3.62
CA ALA A 30 4.50 2.07 2.90
C ALA A 30 4.54 3.56 2.58
N LEU A 31 4.97 4.40 3.53
CA LEU A 31 5.04 5.84 3.33
C LEU A 31 6.14 6.23 2.34
N CYS A 32 7.34 5.68 2.50
CA CYS A 32 8.46 5.96 1.60
C CYS A 32 8.24 5.37 0.19
N HIS A 33 7.31 4.42 0.03
CA HIS A 33 7.00 3.87 -1.28
C HIS A 33 6.61 4.96 -2.28
N GLY A 34 5.85 5.97 -1.86
CA GLY A 34 5.47 7.11 -2.71
C GLY A 34 6.68 7.75 -3.38
N ASP A 35 7.67 8.21 -2.62
CA ASP A 35 8.90 8.79 -3.20
C ASP A 35 9.69 7.78 -4.02
N LEU A 36 9.76 6.53 -3.55
CA LEU A 36 10.53 5.47 -4.20
C LEU A 36 9.94 5.01 -5.54
N THR A 37 8.67 5.28 -5.80
CA THR A 37 8.00 4.94 -7.08
C THR A 37 7.60 6.16 -7.91
N GLY A 38 7.99 7.37 -7.50
CA GLY A 38 7.78 8.59 -8.27
C GLY A 38 6.43 9.30 -8.02
N SER A 39 5.81 9.03 -6.87
CA SER A 39 4.59 9.67 -6.34
C SER A 39 4.87 10.39 -5.01
N PRO A 40 5.72 11.43 -4.99
CA PRO A 40 6.12 12.13 -3.76
C PRO A 40 4.95 12.84 -3.04
N GLU A 41 3.82 13.07 -3.71
CA GLU A 41 2.59 13.62 -3.14
C GLU A 41 1.92 12.72 -2.09
N THR A 42 2.17 11.40 -2.16
CA THR A 42 1.75 10.40 -1.16
C THR A 42 2.97 9.75 -0.49
N GLY A 43 4.08 10.50 -0.47
CA GLY A 43 5.38 10.07 0.06
C GLY A 43 5.67 10.62 1.47
N VAL A 44 6.95 10.68 1.81
CA VAL A 44 7.48 11.11 3.11
C VAL A 44 7.06 12.53 3.52
N ALA A 45 6.65 13.39 2.58
CA ALA A 45 6.06 14.69 2.91
C ALA A 45 4.81 14.56 3.81
N ASP A 46 4.06 13.46 3.70
CA ASP A 46 2.87 13.20 4.52
C ASP A 46 3.21 12.75 5.95
N LEU A 47 4.47 12.45 6.25
CA LEU A 47 4.90 12.15 7.62
C LEU A 47 4.53 13.30 8.56
N THR A 48 4.99 14.51 8.25
CA THR A 48 4.77 15.71 9.07
C THR A 48 3.40 16.34 8.84
N ARG A 49 2.84 16.20 7.63
CA ARG A 49 1.59 16.84 7.23
C ARG A 49 0.34 16.08 7.64
N VAL A 50 0.41 14.75 7.66
CA VAL A 50 -0.75 13.88 7.86
C VAL A 50 -0.53 12.95 9.05
N HIS A 51 0.50 12.12 9.02
CA HIS A 51 0.62 11.01 9.96
C HIS A 51 0.95 11.43 11.39
N LEU A 52 1.93 12.33 11.59
CA LEU A 52 2.27 12.82 12.93
C LEU A 52 1.14 13.66 13.57
N PRO A 53 0.45 14.56 12.84
CA PRO A 53 -0.74 15.23 13.35
C PRO A 53 -1.84 14.27 13.80
N LEU A 54 -2.17 13.26 12.99
CA LEU A 54 -3.22 12.28 13.36
C LEU A 54 -2.86 11.48 14.62
N LEU A 55 -1.58 11.17 14.83
CA LEU A 55 -1.10 10.52 16.05
C LEU A 55 -1.21 11.46 17.25
N LYS A 56 -0.81 12.73 17.09
CA LYS A 56 -0.88 13.75 18.13
C LYS A 56 -2.32 14.01 18.58
N ASP A 57 -3.26 14.06 17.63
CA ASP A 57 -4.67 14.33 17.88
C ASP A 57 -5.43 13.08 18.37
N GLY A 58 -4.75 11.93 18.50
CA GLY A 58 -5.35 10.66 18.91
C GLY A 58 -6.34 10.10 17.89
N LEU A 59 -6.27 10.58 16.64
CA LEU A 59 -7.10 10.10 15.55
C LEU A 59 -6.63 8.73 15.02
N VAL A 60 -5.33 8.48 15.13
CA VAL A 60 -4.68 7.20 14.90
C VAL A 60 -4.01 6.72 16.19
N VAL A 61 -4.16 5.44 16.52
CA VAL A 61 -3.60 4.81 17.71
C VAL A 61 -2.36 4.00 17.32
N PRO A 62 -1.15 4.36 17.79
CA PRO A 62 0.10 3.74 17.35
C PRO A 62 0.26 2.27 17.80
N HIS A 63 -0.38 1.91 18.93
CA HIS A 63 -0.39 0.58 19.52
C HIS A 63 -1.76 -0.10 19.39
N ALA A 64 -2.53 0.24 18.34
CA ALA A 64 -3.82 -0.37 18.09
C ALA A 64 -3.67 -1.88 17.88
N GLU A 65 -4.45 -2.67 18.62
CA GLU A 65 -4.45 -4.13 18.49
C GLU A 65 -5.67 -4.61 17.71
N PRO A 66 -5.49 -5.26 16.53
CA PRO A 66 -6.59 -5.72 15.71
C PRO A 66 -7.49 -6.72 16.44
N LEU A 67 -8.80 -6.55 16.30
CA LEU A 67 -9.84 -7.44 16.82
C LEU A 67 -10.49 -8.22 15.68
N MET A 68 -10.40 -9.55 15.73
CA MET A 68 -11.10 -10.43 14.80
C MET A 68 -12.59 -10.46 15.13
N ILE A 69 -13.43 -9.84 14.29
CA ILE A 69 -14.89 -9.82 14.45
C ILE A 69 -15.51 -11.11 13.91
N ALA A 70 -15.02 -11.57 12.76
CA ALA A 70 -15.44 -12.83 12.17
C ALA A 70 -14.27 -13.53 11.47
N ASP A 71 -14.17 -14.85 11.68
CA ASP A 71 -13.24 -15.73 10.97
C ASP A 71 -14.03 -16.89 10.35
N ARG A 72 -13.97 -17.02 9.02
CA ARG A 72 -14.70 -18.01 8.23
C ARG A 72 -13.75 -18.72 7.24
N GLY A 73 -12.53 -19.01 7.67
CA GLY A 73 -11.57 -19.78 6.87
C GLY A 73 -10.96 -18.94 5.75
N ALA A 74 -11.53 -18.94 4.56
CA ALA A 74 -11.04 -18.12 3.45
C ALA A 74 -11.34 -16.62 3.64
N ALA A 75 -12.32 -16.28 4.48
CA ALA A 75 -12.76 -14.90 4.71
C ALA A 75 -12.68 -14.49 6.18
N ALA A 76 -12.39 -13.22 6.44
CA ALA A 76 -12.41 -12.63 7.78
C ALA A 76 -12.87 -11.16 7.76
N LEU A 77 -13.42 -10.70 8.88
CA LEU A 77 -13.68 -9.29 9.19
C LEU A 77 -12.86 -8.90 10.42
N VAL A 78 -12.02 -7.87 10.27
CA VAL A 78 -11.10 -7.40 11.30
C VAL A 78 -11.32 -5.91 11.56
N ASP A 79 -11.45 -5.56 12.83
CA ASP A 79 -11.47 -4.18 13.29
C ASP A 79 -10.07 -3.79 13.79
N TYR A 80 -9.42 -2.86 13.12
CA TYR A 80 -8.07 -2.41 13.42
C TYR A 80 -8.03 -1.29 14.46
N ARG A 81 -9.19 -0.87 14.99
CA ARG A 81 -9.29 0.00 16.19
C ARG A 81 -8.46 1.28 16.08
N ARG A 82 -8.61 1.97 14.95
CA ARG A 82 -7.93 3.22 14.58
C ARG A 82 -6.42 3.05 14.36
N ALA A 83 -6.00 1.90 13.85
CA ALA A 83 -4.61 1.69 13.48
C ALA A 83 -4.18 2.66 12.36
N SER A 84 -2.87 2.89 12.27
CA SER A 84 -2.30 3.51 11.07
C SER A 84 -2.45 2.56 9.89
N GLY A 85 -3.09 3.05 8.83
CA GLY A 85 -3.26 2.28 7.60
C GLY A 85 -1.94 1.88 6.95
N LEU A 86 -0.87 2.66 7.17
CA LEU A 86 0.47 2.39 6.63
C LEU A 86 1.01 1.01 7.03
N TRP A 87 0.60 0.45 8.18
CA TRP A 87 0.93 -0.94 8.53
C TRP A 87 -0.28 -1.87 8.51
N ALA A 88 -1.48 -1.37 8.84
CA ALA A 88 -2.67 -2.20 9.00
C ALA A 88 -3.10 -2.90 7.71
N VAL A 89 -3.06 -2.19 6.57
CA VAL A 89 -3.45 -2.77 5.27
C VAL A 89 -2.45 -3.83 4.83
N GLY A 90 -1.16 -3.62 5.12
CA GLY A 90 -0.13 -4.62 4.86
C GLY A 90 -0.28 -5.88 5.72
N ASP A 91 -0.56 -5.72 7.01
CA ASP A 91 -0.86 -6.84 7.92
C ASP A 91 -2.10 -7.62 7.46
N ALA A 92 -3.14 -6.94 6.98
CA ALA A 92 -4.31 -7.61 6.40
C ALA A 92 -3.99 -8.36 5.11
N MET A 93 -3.13 -7.83 4.25
CA MET A 93 -2.68 -8.56 3.05
C MET A 93 -1.89 -9.81 3.42
N ASP A 94 -1.01 -9.74 4.42
CA ASP A 94 -0.27 -10.93 4.89
C ASP A 94 -1.21 -12.02 5.45
N ARG A 95 -2.27 -11.61 6.16
CA ARG A 95 -3.36 -12.51 6.59
C ARG A 95 -4.12 -13.10 5.40
N ALA A 96 -4.43 -12.29 4.40
CA ALA A 96 -5.10 -12.72 3.18
C ALA A 96 -4.24 -13.73 2.42
N VAL A 97 -2.95 -13.47 2.25
CA VAL A 97 -1.96 -14.38 1.64
C VAL A 97 -1.93 -15.72 2.38
N THR A 98 -1.88 -15.70 3.72
CA THR A 98 -1.89 -16.91 4.54
C THR A 98 -3.16 -17.75 4.31
N ARG A 99 -4.33 -17.10 4.20
CA ARG A 99 -5.60 -17.77 3.90
C ARG A 99 -5.64 -18.29 2.46
N ALA A 100 -5.18 -17.49 1.50
CA ALA A 100 -5.11 -17.87 0.09
C ALA A 100 -4.22 -19.09 -0.14
N GLY A 101 -3.10 -19.22 0.57
CA GLY A 101 -2.26 -20.41 0.52
C GLY A 101 -2.99 -21.69 0.97
N ARG A 102 -4.02 -21.58 1.81
CA ARG A 102 -4.80 -22.71 2.34
C ARG A 102 -6.06 -23.00 1.54
N PHE A 103 -6.75 -21.96 1.08
CA PHE A 103 -8.09 -22.06 0.48
C PHE A 103 -8.13 -21.64 -0.99
N GLY A 104 -6.99 -21.26 -1.57
CA GLY A 104 -6.85 -20.70 -2.90
C GLY A 104 -7.23 -19.21 -3.02
N VAL A 105 -8.01 -18.71 -2.07
CA VAL A 105 -8.35 -17.29 -1.93
C VAL A 105 -8.37 -16.90 -0.45
N GLY A 106 -8.01 -15.66 -0.16
CA GLY A 106 -8.05 -15.08 1.17
C GLY A 106 -8.64 -13.68 1.10
N LEU A 107 -9.74 -13.44 1.80
CA LEU A 107 -10.42 -12.16 1.87
C LEU A 107 -10.37 -11.65 3.31
N VAL A 108 -9.93 -10.41 3.48
CA VAL A 108 -9.96 -9.69 4.76
C VAL A 108 -10.71 -8.39 4.53
N SER A 109 -11.92 -8.30 5.08
CA SER A 109 -12.63 -7.03 5.21
C SER A 109 -12.12 -6.32 6.46
N MET A 110 -11.87 -5.03 6.35
CA MET A 110 -11.26 -4.22 7.39
C MET A 110 -12.09 -2.97 7.67
N ARG A 111 -12.07 -2.57 8.94
CA ARG A 111 -12.43 -1.23 9.41
C ARG A 111 -11.47 -0.84 10.54
N GLY A 112 -11.60 0.35 11.07
CA GLY A 112 -10.77 0.93 12.11
C GLY A 112 -9.39 1.34 11.60
N VAL A 113 -9.31 1.89 10.38
CA VAL A 113 -8.05 2.11 9.66
C VAL A 113 -7.94 3.58 9.21
N GLY A 114 -6.85 4.23 9.61
CA GLY A 114 -6.49 5.57 9.13
C GLY A 114 -5.83 5.58 7.75
N PRO A 115 -5.28 6.73 7.30
CA PRO A 115 -4.60 6.84 6.00
C PRO A 115 -3.49 5.78 5.83
N PHE A 116 -3.42 5.20 4.63
CA PHE A 116 -2.56 4.06 4.32
C PHE A 116 -1.59 4.27 3.16
N GLY A 117 -1.53 5.47 2.59
CA GLY A 117 -0.71 5.77 1.44
C GLY A 117 -1.20 5.01 0.20
N ARG A 118 -0.25 4.50 -0.58
CA ARG A 118 -0.44 3.86 -1.89
C ARG A 118 -1.09 2.48 -1.78
N ALA A 119 -2.24 2.26 -2.41
CA ALA A 119 -2.95 0.97 -2.34
C ALA A 119 -2.17 -0.15 -3.03
N GLY A 120 -1.47 0.17 -4.13
CA GLY A 120 -0.62 -0.73 -4.89
C GLY A 120 0.54 -1.30 -4.05
N HIS A 121 1.10 -0.52 -3.11
CA HIS A 121 2.13 -1.00 -2.19
C HIS A 121 1.65 -2.19 -1.36
N HIS A 122 0.46 -2.06 -0.77
CA HIS A 122 -0.12 -3.11 0.06
C HIS A 122 -0.54 -4.32 -0.78
N ALA A 123 -1.10 -4.09 -1.97
CA ALA A 123 -1.42 -5.17 -2.91
C ALA A 123 -0.17 -5.96 -3.31
N ALA A 124 0.96 -5.29 -3.55
CA ALA A 124 2.23 -5.88 -3.95
C ALA A 124 2.85 -6.81 -2.89
N ARG A 125 2.39 -6.77 -1.63
CA ARG A 125 2.83 -7.72 -0.59
C ARG A 125 2.44 -9.17 -0.91
N ALA A 126 1.49 -9.40 -1.82
CA ALA A 126 1.15 -10.74 -2.30
C ALA A 126 2.21 -11.33 -3.27
N LEU A 127 3.00 -10.49 -3.94
CA LEU A 127 3.92 -10.90 -5.01
C LEU A 127 5.03 -11.85 -4.54
N PRO A 128 5.72 -11.63 -3.40
CA PRO A 128 6.74 -12.56 -2.89
C PRO A 128 6.22 -13.98 -2.64
N HIS A 129 4.89 -14.14 -2.53
CA HIS A 129 4.22 -15.42 -2.32
C HIS A 129 3.67 -16.02 -3.61
N ALA A 130 4.02 -15.47 -4.78
CA ALA A 130 3.47 -15.86 -6.08
C ALA A 130 1.94 -15.73 -6.16
N MET A 131 1.38 -14.75 -5.44
CA MET A 131 -0.06 -14.50 -5.35
C MET A 131 -0.45 -13.18 -6.02
N ILE A 132 -1.72 -13.09 -6.38
CA ILE A 132 -2.36 -11.85 -6.83
C ILE A 132 -2.92 -11.13 -5.60
N GLY A 133 -2.67 -9.84 -5.48
CA GLY A 133 -3.20 -8.99 -4.41
C GLY A 133 -4.15 -7.92 -4.94
N LEU A 134 -5.19 -7.61 -4.19
CA LEU A 134 -6.13 -6.53 -4.46
C LEU A 134 -6.48 -5.81 -3.15
N VAL A 135 -6.50 -4.48 -3.19
CA VAL A 135 -6.94 -3.59 -2.12
C VAL A 135 -7.97 -2.64 -2.69
N LEU A 136 -9.16 -2.62 -2.08
CA LEU A 136 -10.20 -1.63 -2.34
C LEU A 136 -10.45 -0.87 -1.04
N ALA A 137 -10.50 0.45 -1.10
CA ALA A 137 -10.87 1.27 0.04
C ALA A 137 -12.09 2.11 -0.31
N ALA A 138 -13.09 2.14 0.56
CA ALA A 138 -14.23 3.03 0.46
C ALA A 138 -14.01 4.26 1.34
N GLY A 139 -14.65 5.37 0.98
CA GLY A 139 -14.68 6.58 1.81
C GLY A 139 -14.34 7.85 1.04
N GLY A 140 -14.19 8.92 1.81
CA GLY A 140 -14.23 10.30 1.30
C GLY A 140 -15.52 10.99 1.72
N GLU A 141 -15.65 12.26 1.37
CA GLU A 141 -16.85 13.04 1.69
C GLU A 141 -18.05 12.55 0.87
N PRO A 142 -19.29 12.60 1.38
CA PRO A 142 -20.49 12.29 0.62
C PRO A 142 -20.51 13.05 -0.73
N GLY A 143 -20.61 12.31 -1.83
CA GLY A 143 -20.57 12.87 -3.19
C GLY A 143 -19.16 13.13 -3.75
N GLN A 144 -18.11 12.88 -2.97
CA GLN A 144 -16.70 12.93 -3.40
C GLN A 144 -15.94 11.68 -2.95
N PRO A 145 -16.32 10.48 -3.43
CA PRO A 145 -15.60 9.26 -3.11
C PRO A 145 -14.16 9.37 -3.59
N MET A 146 -13.21 9.07 -2.70
CA MET A 146 -11.80 8.94 -3.07
C MET A 146 -11.57 7.56 -3.66
N ASN A 147 -12.09 6.50 -3.03
CA ASN A 147 -12.07 5.12 -3.52
C ASN A 147 -10.73 4.60 -4.10
N PRO A 148 -9.62 4.69 -3.35
CA PRO A 148 -8.35 4.18 -3.81
C PRO A 148 -8.39 2.66 -4.06
N LEU A 149 -7.71 2.24 -5.13
CA LEU A 149 -7.68 0.86 -5.61
C LEU A 149 -6.25 0.47 -5.98
N GLY A 150 -5.78 -0.62 -5.40
CA GLY A 150 -4.48 -1.21 -5.69
C GLY A 150 -4.61 -2.66 -6.14
N MET A 151 -3.92 -3.06 -7.19
CA MET A 151 -3.85 -4.46 -7.62
C MET A 151 -2.43 -4.83 -8.00
N ALA A 152 -1.97 -6.00 -7.57
CA ALA A 152 -0.69 -6.54 -7.97
C ALA A 152 -0.81 -7.97 -8.48
N ALA A 153 -0.08 -8.32 -9.53
CA ALA A 153 -0.12 -9.67 -10.10
C ALA A 153 1.25 -10.09 -10.66
N PRO A 154 1.58 -11.40 -10.62
CA PRO A 154 2.80 -11.91 -11.20
C PRO A 154 2.92 -11.63 -12.71
N GLY A 155 4.00 -10.96 -13.13
CA GLY A 155 4.27 -10.55 -14.52
C GLY A 155 4.87 -11.64 -15.41
N GLY A 156 5.28 -12.77 -14.83
CA GLY A 156 5.96 -13.85 -15.53
C GLY A 156 7.39 -13.48 -15.90
N ALA A 157 7.70 -13.44 -17.20
CA ALA A 157 9.03 -13.06 -17.69
C ALA A 157 9.30 -11.54 -17.67
N TYR A 158 8.32 -10.74 -17.25
CA TYR A 158 8.37 -9.28 -17.23
C TYR A 158 8.23 -8.76 -15.79
N PRO A 159 8.51 -7.47 -15.52
CA PRO A 159 8.25 -6.86 -14.22
C PRO A 159 6.86 -7.14 -13.67
N GLU A 160 6.72 -7.10 -12.35
CA GLU A 160 5.44 -7.35 -11.72
C GLU A 160 4.43 -6.26 -12.09
N PHE A 161 3.19 -6.67 -12.33
CA PHE A 161 2.11 -5.71 -12.56
C PHE A 161 1.71 -5.13 -11.21
N VAL A 162 1.71 -3.80 -11.11
CA VAL A 162 1.21 -3.06 -9.94
C VAL A 162 0.40 -1.89 -10.45
N PHE A 163 -0.91 -1.99 -10.29
CA PHE A 163 -1.84 -0.91 -10.54
C PHE A 163 -2.15 -0.18 -9.24
N ASP A 164 -2.13 1.13 -9.29
CA ASP A 164 -2.46 2.01 -8.18
C ASP A 164 -3.28 3.18 -8.70
N MET A 165 -4.44 3.40 -8.11
CA MET A 165 -5.35 4.46 -8.51
C MET A 165 -5.89 5.12 -7.25
N ASP A 166 -5.56 6.40 -7.07
CA ASP A 166 -6.00 7.17 -5.91
C ASP A 166 -7.50 7.48 -5.96
N ARG A 167 -8.01 7.78 -7.16
CA ARG A 167 -9.43 8.10 -7.38
C ARG A 167 -9.96 7.72 -8.76
N PRO A 168 -11.12 7.04 -8.85
CA PRO A 168 -11.80 6.80 -10.13
C PRO A 168 -12.29 8.12 -10.77
N GLY A 169 -12.19 8.20 -12.10
CA GLY A 169 -12.74 9.34 -12.85
C GLY A 169 -14.27 9.41 -12.83
N PRO A 170 -14.89 10.54 -13.25
CA PRO A 170 -16.34 10.73 -13.23
C PRO A 170 -17.13 9.65 -14.01
N GLU A 171 -16.53 9.12 -15.07
CA GLU A 171 -17.14 8.09 -15.93
C GLU A 171 -17.18 6.71 -15.26
N ALA A 172 -16.44 6.51 -14.16
CA ALA A 172 -16.29 5.24 -13.46
C ALA A 172 -17.27 5.07 -12.28
N ALA A 173 -18.45 5.70 -12.33
CA ALA A 173 -19.44 5.65 -11.23
C ALA A 173 -19.82 4.22 -10.81
N GLY A 174 -19.92 3.29 -11.76
CA GLY A 174 -20.16 1.87 -11.47
C GLY A 174 -19.02 1.21 -10.68
N LEU A 175 -17.76 1.57 -10.97
CA LEU A 175 -16.60 1.10 -10.21
C LEU A 175 -16.61 1.69 -8.79
N SER A 176 -16.90 2.99 -8.66
CA SER A 176 -17.02 3.61 -7.35
C SER A 176 -18.08 2.92 -6.49
N LEU A 177 -19.27 2.64 -7.04
CA LEU A 177 -20.33 1.90 -6.33
C LEU A 177 -19.90 0.48 -5.95
N LEU A 178 -19.17 -0.23 -6.82
CA LEU A 178 -18.62 -1.54 -6.50
C LEU A 178 -17.67 -1.47 -5.31
N VAL A 179 -16.79 -0.46 -5.26
CA VAL A 179 -15.88 -0.25 -4.13
C VAL A 179 -16.65 0.08 -2.85
N GLU A 180 -17.64 0.97 -2.91
CA GLU A 180 -18.49 1.30 -1.75
C GLU A 180 -19.19 0.07 -1.17
N VAL A 181 -19.72 -0.81 -2.02
CA VAL A 181 -20.37 -2.04 -1.55
C VAL A 181 -19.37 -3.00 -0.92
N LEU A 182 -18.23 -3.24 -1.59
CA LEU A 182 -17.26 -4.25 -1.17
C LEU A 182 -16.39 -3.83 0.01
N ALA A 183 -16.06 -2.55 0.12
CA ALA A 183 -15.17 -2.01 1.13
C ALA A 183 -15.92 -1.21 2.21
N GLY A 184 -16.99 -0.50 1.85
CA GLY A 184 -17.78 0.31 2.79
C GLY A 184 -18.90 -0.49 3.47
N VAL A 185 -19.85 -1.00 2.69
CA VAL A 185 -21.02 -1.72 3.23
C VAL A 185 -20.61 -3.02 3.91
N LEU A 186 -19.74 -3.82 3.27
CA LEU A 186 -19.32 -5.12 3.81
C LEU A 186 -18.55 -5.01 5.13
N SER A 187 -17.72 -3.97 5.28
CA SER A 187 -16.95 -3.76 6.52
C SER A 187 -17.82 -3.19 7.66
N GLY A 188 -18.99 -2.64 7.31
CA GLY A 188 -19.84 -1.91 8.25
C GLY A 188 -19.21 -0.61 8.73
N VAL A 189 -18.34 0.02 7.92
CA VAL A 189 -17.63 1.24 8.33
C VAL A 189 -18.57 2.42 8.56
N ALA A 190 -19.71 2.46 7.86
CA ALA A 190 -20.72 3.51 8.04
C ALA A 190 -21.30 3.56 9.48
N ASP A 191 -21.12 2.49 10.27
CA ASP A 191 -21.54 2.44 11.67
C ASP A 191 -20.50 3.05 12.63
N HIS A 192 -19.35 3.53 12.12
CA HIS A 192 -18.22 4.04 12.91
C HIS A 192 -17.80 5.44 12.45
N GLU A 193 -17.46 6.31 13.39
CA GLU A 193 -16.97 7.66 13.09
C GLU A 193 -15.51 7.65 12.61
N HIS A 194 -15.19 8.44 11.57
CA HIS A 194 -13.84 8.73 11.07
C HIS A 194 -13.03 7.51 10.61
N ASP A 195 -13.68 6.62 9.86
CA ASP A 195 -13.10 5.32 9.54
C ASP A 195 -13.12 5.00 8.04
N THR A 196 -12.07 4.33 7.56
CA THR A 196 -11.96 3.87 6.16
C THR A 196 -12.30 2.38 6.13
N GLY A 197 -13.30 2.02 5.32
CA GLY A 197 -13.63 0.63 5.08
C GLY A 197 -12.75 0.08 3.98
N LEU A 198 -12.14 -1.10 4.16
CA LEU A 198 -11.31 -1.73 3.14
C LEU A 198 -11.71 -3.18 2.88
N LEU A 199 -11.48 -3.61 1.64
CA LEU A 199 -11.42 -5.01 1.25
C LEU A 199 -10.01 -5.33 0.77
N VAL A 200 -9.39 -6.33 1.40
CA VAL A 200 -8.11 -6.89 0.96
C VAL A 200 -8.34 -8.32 0.50
N LEU A 201 -7.83 -8.65 -0.68
CA LEU A 201 -7.98 -9.97 -1.30
C LEU A 201 -6.64 -10.47 -1.81
N ALA A 202 -6.29 -11.71 -1.45
CA ALA A 202 -5.19 -12.46 -2.05
C ALA A 202 -5.74 -13.69 -2.78
N ILE A 203 -5.20 -14.01 -3.95
CA ILE A 203 -5.55 -15.20 -4.73
C ILE A 203 -4.26 -15.97 -5.02
N ALA A 204 -4.27 -17.27 -4.72
CA ALA A 204 -3.15 -18.17 -4.96
C ALA A 204 -3.36 -18.95 -6.26
N PRO A 205 -2.91 -18.44 -7.42
CA PRO A 205 -3.24 -19.03 -8.72
C PRO A 205 -2.76 -20.48 -8.85
N THR A 206 -1.63 -20.82 -8.23
CA THR A 206 -1.02 -22.15 -8.26
C THR A 206 -1.82 -23.23 -7.52
N THR A 207 -2.78 -22.82 -6.68
CA THR A 207 -3.73 -23.75 -6.04
C THR A 207 -4.94 -24.05 -6.95
N LEU A 208 -5.21 -23.17 -7.92
CA LEU A 208 -6.37 -23.25 -8.82
C LEU A 208 -6.02 -23.86 -10.18
N ARG A 209 -4.75 -23.74 -10.60
CA ARG A 209 -4.22 -24.27 -11.86
C ARG A 209 -2.71 -24.51 -11.77
N SER A 210 -2.13 -25.16 -12.79
CA SER A 210 -0.69 -25.41 -12.83
C SER A 210 0.13 -24.11 -12.84
N PRO A 211 1.25 -24.04 -12.08
CA PRO A 211 2.15 -22.89 -12.06
C PRO A 211 2.64 -22.50 -13.45
N ASP A 212 3.17 -23.45 -14.22
CA ASP A 212 3.67 -23.16 -15.58
C ASP A 212 2.56 -22.64 -16.50
N GLY A 213 1.35 -23.19 -16.36
CA GLY A 213 0.20 -22.74 -17.14
C GLY A 213 -0.19 -21.30 -16.82
N PHE A 214 -0.12 -20.92 -15.55
CA PHE A 214 -0.37 -19.55 -15.11
C PHE A 214 0.72 -18.58 -15.59
N TYR A 215 2.00 -18.88 -15.34
CA TYR A 215 3.11 -17.99 -15.70
C TYR A 215 3.33 -17.84 -17.21
N ARG A 216 3.03 -18.87 -18.00
CA ARG A 216 2.99 -18.75 -19.47
C ARG A 216 1.87 -17.80 -19.92
N ALA A 217 0.69 -17.91 -19.33
CA ALA A 217 -0.43 -17.03 -19.65
C ALA A 217 -0.16 -15.58 -19.22
N ALA A 218 0.42 -15.37 -18.03
CA ALA A 218 0.84 -14.05 -17.56
C ALA A 218 1.87 -13.42 -18.50
N SER A 219 2.92 -14.16 -18.84
CA SER A 219 3.94 -13.69 -19.80
C SER A 219 3.32 -13.35 -21.16
N ALA A 220 2.41 -14.17 -21.67
CA ALA A 220 1.73 -13.88 -22.94
C ALA A 220 0.88 -12.60 -22.86
N LEU A 221 0.11 -12.43 -21.78
CA LEU A 221 -0.73 -11.25 -21.56
C LEU A 221 0.10 -9.96 -21.45
N PHE A 222 1.02 -9.91 -20.48
CA PHE A 222 1.82 -8.70 -20.24
C PHE A 222 2.77 -8.41 -21.39
N GLY A 223 3.34 -9.45 -22.02
CA GLY A 223 4.15 -9.31 -23.22
C GLY A 223 3.37 -8.75 -24.41
N SER A 224 2.09 -9.11 -24.56
CA SER A 224 1.26 -8.58 -25.66
C SER A 224 0.97 -7.08 -25.55
N MET A 225 1.05 -6.51 -24.34
CA MET A 225 0.93 -5.06 -24.12
C MET A 225 2.21 -4.29 -24.43
N LEU A 226 3.34 -4.98 -24.60
CA LEU A 226 4.61 -4.35 -24.92
C LEU A 226 4.70 -4.11 -26.43
N GLY A 227 4.95 -2.86 -26.78
CA GLY A 227 5.04 -2.42 -28.17
C GLY A 227 5.78 -1.10 -28.28
N TRP A 228 5.75 -0.53 -29.46
CA TRP A 228 6.30 0.79 -29.76
C TRP A 228 5.22 1.63 -30.42
N GLU A 229 4.95 2.81 -29.87
CA GLU A 229 4.02 3.77 -30.44
C GLU A 229 4.54 5.19 -30.21
N GLY A 230 4.43 6.06 -31.22
CA GLY A 230 4.85 7.46 -31.09
C GLY A 230 6.32 7.68 -30.72
N GLY A 231 7.22 6.72 -30.99
CA GLY A 231 8.65 6.81 -30.68
C GLY A 231 9.03 6.45 -29.25
N ALA A 232 8.08 5.95 -28.44
CA ALA A 232 8.35 5.47 -27.09
C ALA A 232 7.81 4.04 -26.90
N PRO A 233 8.43 3.24 -26.01
CA PRO A 233 7.97 1.89 -25.80
C PRO A 233 6.77 1.89 -24.83
N ILE A 234 5.71 1.16 -25.17
CA ILE A 234 4.50 1.03 -24.35
C ILE A 234 4.84 0.25 -23.08
N ARG A 235 4.30 0.69 -21.94
CA ARG A 235 4.52 0.12 -20.61
C ARG A 235 3.18 -0.03 -19.89
N TYR A 236 3.05 -1.10 -19.13
CA TYR A 236 1.88 -1.33 -18.27
C TYR A 236 2.12 -0.80 -16.84
N PRO A 237 1.06 -0.60 -16.05
CA PRO A 237 1.15 -0.14 -14.66
C PRO A 237 2.11 -0.98 -13.79
N GLY A 238 2.99 -0.31 -13.05
CA GLY A 238 4.01 -0.94 -12.21
C GLY A 238 5.40 -0.92 -12.84
N TRP A 239 5.50 -0.82 -14.18
CA TRP A 239 6.79 -0.82 -14.85
C TRP A 239 7.58 0.47 -14.58
N ARG A 240 6.95 1.64 -14.69
CA ARG A 240 7.64 2.92 -14.50
C ARG A 240 8.05 3.10 -13.03
N GLU A 241 7.19 2.66 -12.13
CA GLU A 241 7.38 2.60 -10.69
C GLU A 241 8.59 1.72 -10.34
N ALA A 242 8.68 0.52 -10.95
CA ALA A 242 9.83 -0.36 -10.77
C ALA A 242 11.14 0.27 -11.27
N GLN A 243 11.11 0.92 -12.44
CA GLN A 243 12.27 1.65 -12.96
C GLN A 243 12.69 2.81 -12.06
N HIS A 244 11.74 3.57 -11.52
CA HIS A 244 12.02 4.66 -10.60
C HIS A 244 12.62 4.15 -9.28
N LEU A 245 12.11 3.03 -8.77
CA LEU A 245 12.65 2.37 -7.58
C LEU A 245 14.10 1.92 -7.79
N GLU A 246 14.41 1.34 -8.96
CA GLU A 246 15.79 0.99 -9.34
C GLU A 246 16.70 2.23 -9.40
N GLN A 247 16.22 3.32 -9.99
CA GLN A 247 16.95 4.59 -10.02
C GLN A 247 17.19 5.15 -8.61
N CYS A 248 16.17 5.14 -7.75
CA CYS A 248 16.29 5.58 -6.36
C CYS A 248 17.28 4.74 -5.56
N ARG A 249 17.34 3.43 -5.82
CA ARG A 249 18.32 2.53 -5.20
C ARG A 249 19.74 2.82 -5.67
N ALA A 250 19.92 3.14 -6.95
CA ALA A 250 21.24 3.40 -7.54
C ALA A 250 21.77 4.82 -7.24
N LEU A 251 20.91 5.83 -7.33
CA LEU A 251 21.27 7.25 -7.32
C LEU A 251 20.83 7.97 -6.04
N GLY A 252 20.03 7.31 -5.21
CA GLY A 252 19.38 7.90 -4.03
C GLY A 252 18.00 8.49 -4.33
N VAL A 253 17.24 8.72 -3.25
CA VAL A 253 15.88 9.25 -3.31
C VAL A 253 15.90 10.77 -3.55
N PRO A 254 15.23 11.27 -4.61
CA PRO A 254 15.17 12.69 -4.91
C PRO A 254 14.10 13.39 -4.05
N LEU A 255 14.52 13.97 -2.91
CA LEU A 255 13.62 14.74 -2.04
C LEU A 255 13.67 16.24 -2.33
N ALA A 256 12.50 16.89 -2.27
CA ALA A 256 12.42 18.34 -2.32
C ALA A 256 13.13 18.98 -1.11
N GLY A 257 13.79 20.12 -1.33
CA GLY A 257 14.58 20.82 -0.31
C GLY A 257 13.83 21.09 1.01
N PRO A 258 12.56 21.53 1.00
CA PRO A 258 11.78 21.67 2.23
C PRO A 258 11.57 20.36 2.99
N VAL A 259 11.15 19.30 2.30
CA VAL A 259 10.93 17.95 2.90
C VAL A 259 12.23 17.43 3.52
N ARG A 260 13.37 17.61 2.83
CA ARG A 260 14.67 17.23 3.36
C ARG A 260 15.01 17.95 4.68
N ARG A 261 14.78 19.26 4.76
CA ARG A 261 15.04 20.03 6.00
C ARG A 261 14.15 19.58 7.17
N GLU A 262 12.90 19.24 6.89
CA GLU A 262 11.99 18.69 7.91
C GLU A 262 12.50 17.34 8.44
N LEU A 263 12.96 16.47 7.56
CA LEU A 263 13.54 15.18 7.95
C LEU A 263 14.85 15.34 8.74
N ASP A 264 15.73 16.26 8.33
CA ASP A 264 16.96 16.55 9.09
C ASP A 264 16.63 17.08 10.50
N ALA A 265 15.57 17.89 10.64
CA ALA A 265 15.11 18.38 11.94
C ALA A 265 14.53 17.25 12.82
N LEU A 266 13.77 16.32 12.22
CA LEU A 266 13.28 15.13 12.92
C LEU A 266 14.41 14.19 13.33
N ALA A 267 15.42 13.99 12.47
CA ALA A 267 16.60 13.20 12.82
C ALA A 267 17.34 13.82 14.01
N ALA A 268 17.55 15.14 13.98
CA ALA A 268 18.20 15.86 15.07
C ALA A 268 17.43 15.79 16.39
N SER A 269 16.08 15.91 16.37
CA SER A 269 15.27 15.81 17.58
C SER A 269 15.28 14.41 18.22
N LEU A 270 15.57 13.38 17.43
CA LEU A 270 15.73 12.00 17.88
C LEU A 270 17.19 11.63 18.20
N GLY A 271 18.14 12.57 18.06
CA GLY A 271 19.57 12.29 18.28
C GLY A 271 20.18 11.34 17.23
N LEU A 272 19.57 11.25 16.04
CA LEU A 272 20.06 10.45 14.93
C LEU A 272 21.07 11.24 14.09
N PRO A 273 22.01 10.56 13.41
CA PRO A 273 22.96 11.23 12.53
C PRO A 273 22.24 11.93 11.36
N PRO A 274 22.81 13.03 10.83
CA PRO A 274 22.24 13.74 9.69
C PRO A 274 22.19 12.84 8.47
N LEU A 275 21.17 13.04 7.63
CA LEU A 275 20.99 12.27 6.41
C LEU A 275 22.17 12.48 5.45
N THR A 276 22.71 11.41 4.89
CA THR A 276 23.78 11.47 3.90
C THR A 276 23.22 11.77 2.50
N SER A 277 23.85 12.70 1.79
CA SER A 277 23.60 12.84 0.35
C SER A 277 24.32 11.72 -0.39
N VAL A 278 23.69 11.19 -1.44
CA VAL A 278 24.40 10.30 -2.37
C VAL A 278 25.22 11.24 -3.26
N GLY A 279 26.53 11.03 -3.29
CA GLY A 279 27.48 11.84 -4.05
C GLY A 279 27.39 11.59 -5.55
#